data_AF-A0A7W5UC64-F1
#
_entry.id   AF-A0A7W5UC64-F1
#
_cell.length_a   1.000
_cell.length_b   1.000
_cell.length_c   1.000
_cell.angle_alpha   90.00
_cell.angle_beta   90.00
_cell.angle_gamma   90.00
#
_symmetry.space_group_name_H-M   'P 1'
#
loop_
_entity.id
_entity.type
_entity.pdbx_description
1 polymer ?
#
loop_
_entity_poly.entity_id
_entity_poly.type
_entity_poly.pdbx_seq_one_letter_code
_entity_poly.pdbx_strand_id
1 'polypeptide(L)' 'MSLDSEALGTCQHVFDAILAELSINREAEKAEDIAAFVIKLYQQGVHDEKKLFELGMSAADHLG' A
#
# COMPACT_ATOMS: atom_id res chain seq x y z
N MET A 1 12.59 11.35 -2.82
CA MET A 1 12.60 10.82 -4.21
C MET A 1 11.17 10.90 -4.71
N SER A 2 10.93 11.53 -5.86
CA SER A 2 9.60 11.55 -6.48
C SER A 2 9.28 10.17 -7.05
N LEU A 3 8.05 9.70 -6.89
CA LEU A 3 7.57 8.47 -7.57
C LEU A 3 7.34 8.80 -9.04
N ASP A 4 7.86 7.97 -9.93
CA ASP A 4 7.48 8.00 -11.35
C ASP A 4 6.13 7.32 -11.56
N SER A 5 5.63 7.37 -12.80
CA SER A 5 4.30 6.82 -13.12
C SER A 5 4.22 5.30 -12.94
N GLU A 6 5.33 4.59 -13.09
CA GLU A 6 5.37 3.13 -12.89
C GLU A 6 5.28 2.81 -11.40
N ALA A 7 6.07 3.49 -10.58
CA ALA A 7 6.04 3.37 -9.13
C ALA A 7 4.65 3.69 -8.56
N LEU A 8 4.00 4.76 -9.06
CA LEU A 8 2.63 5.10 -8.66
C LEU A 8 1.62 4.01 -9.07
N GLY A 9 1.78 3.44 -10.27
CA GLY A 9 0.93 2.34 -10.73
C GLY A 9 1.02 1.11 -9.83
N THR A 10 2.25 0.70 -9.48
CA THR A 10 2.49 -0.44 -8.58
C THR A 10 1.93 -0.18 -7.18
N CYS A 11 2.18 1.01 -6.61
CA CYS A 11 1.65 1.37 -5.30
C CYS A 11 0.12 1.38 -5.29
N GLN A 12 -0.51 1.93 -6.32
CA GLN A 12 -1.96 2.00 -6.45
C GLN A 12 -2.59 0.61 -6.54
N HIS A 13 -2.00 -0.29 -7.34
CA HIS A 13 -2.52 -1.65 -7.50
C HIS A 13 -2.45 -2.45 -6.20
N VAL A 14 -1.33 -2.35 -5.48
CA VAL A 14 -1.18 -3.00 -4.16
C VAL A 14 -2.13 -2.40 -3.13
N PHE A 15 -2.27 -1.08 -3.10
CA PHE A 15 -3.21 -0.40 -2.23
C PHE A 15 -4.65 -0.89 -2.45
N ASP A 16 -5.09 -0.98 -3.71
CA ASP A 16 -6.42 -1.45 -4.06
C ASP A 16 -6.66 -2.91 -3.68
N ALA A 17 -5.63 -3.76 -3.84
CA ALA A 17 -5.69 -5.16 -3.41
C ALA A 17 -5.86 -5.29 -1.89
N ILE A 18 -5.13 -4.49 -1.10
CA ILE A 18 -5.22 -4.50 0.37
C ILE A 18 -6.61 -4.05 0.82
N LEU A 19 -7.15 -2.97 0.24
CA LEU A 19 -8.49 -2.49 0.58
C LEU A 19 -9.57 -3.54 0.27
N ALA A 20 -9.45 -4.22 -0.87
CA ALA A 20 -10.37 -5.28 -1.27
C ALA A 20 -10.32 -6.47 -0.30
N GLU A 21 -9.11 -6.93 0.06
CA GLU A 21 -8.91 -8.06 0.98
C GLU A 21 -9.48 -7.76 2.37
N LEU A 22 -9.28 -6.54 2.86
CA LEU A 22 -9.74 -6.11 4.19
C LEU A 22 -11.17 -5.56 4.20
N SER A 23 -11.84 -5.48 3.03
CA SER A 23 -13.15 -4.85 2.86
C SER A 23 -13.21 -3.41 3.43
N ILE A 24 -12.12 -2.66 3.29
CA ILE A 24 -12.00 -1.27 3.78
C ILE A 24 -12.48 -0.30 2.69
N ASN A 25 -13.31 0.66 3.07
CA ASN A 25 -13.67 1.77 2.18
C ASN A 25 -12.46 2.69 1.97
N ARG A 26 -12.18 3.08 0.73
CA ARG A 26 -11.11 4.02 0.36
C ARG A 26 -11.19 5.37 1.09
N GLU A 27 -12.38 5.80 1.52
CA GLU A 27 -12.58 7.04 2.28
C GLU A 27 -12.34 6.89 3.79
N ALA A 28 -12.05 5.68 4.28
CA ALA A 28 -11.74 5.46 5.68
C ALA A 28 -10.35 6.03 6.02
N GLU A 29 -10.19 6.57 7.23
CA GLU A 29 -8.90 7.03 7.76
C GLU A 29 -7.81 5.94 7.62
N LYS A 30 -8.18 4.70 7.93
CA LYS A 30 -7.32 3.53 7.76
C LYS A 30 -6.80 3.33 6.32
N ALA A 31 -7.55 3.75 5.30
CA ALA A 31 -7.09 3.67 3.92
C ALA A 31 -5.98 4.68 3.62
N GLU A 32 -6.01 5.87 4.22
CA GLU A 32 -4.93 6.86 4.07
C GLU A 32 -3.62 6.35 4.66
N ASP A 33 -3.68 5.72 5.85
CA ASP A 33 -2.52 5.12 6.50
C ASP A 33 -1.92 3.97 5.67
N ILE A 34 -2.77 3.12 5.09
CA ILE A 34 -2.33 2.02 4.21
C ILE A 34 -1.64 2.59 2.96
N ALA A 35 -2.21 3.62 2.33
CA ALA A 35 -1.62 4.24 1.14
C ALA A 35 -0.24 4.84 1.46
N ALA A 36 -0.12 5.58 2.57
CA ALA A 36 1.14 6.15 3.03
C ALA A 36 2.18 5.06 3.31
N PHE A 37 1.77 3.94 3.89
CA PHE A 37 2.65 2.82 4.19
C PHE A 37 3.16 2.11 2.93
N VAL A 38 2.28 1.82 1.97
CA VAL A 38 2.66 1.20 0.67
C VAL A 38 3.67 2.07 -0.07
N ILE A 39 3.44 3.38 -0.13
CA ILE A 39 4.39 4.33 -0.73
C ILE A 39 5.74 4.30 -0.01
N LYS A 40 5.73 4.27 1.33
CA LYS A 40 6.95 4.26 2.14
C LYS A 40 7.76 2.97 1.93
N LEU A 41 7.11 1.81 1.86
CA LEU A 41 7.78 0.54 1.55
C LEU A 41 8.41 0.56 0.16
N TYR A 42 7.71 1.10 -0.83
CA TYR A 42 8.25 1.23 -2.18
C TYR A 42 9.50 2.11 -2.18
N GLN A 43 9.44 3.27 -1.52
CA GLN A 43 10.59 4.18 -1.39
C GLN A 43 11.78 3.58 -0.60
N GLN A 44 11.54 2.54 0.21
CA GLN A 44 12.58 1.78 0.91
C GLN A 44 13.20 0.66 0.04
N GLY A 45 12.77 0.52 -1.22
CA GLY A 45 13.31 -0.44 -2.19
C GLY A 45 12.50 -1.72 -2.33
N VAL A 46 11.28 -1.79 -1.78
CA VAL A 46 10.37 -2.92 -2.00
C VAL A 46 9.58 -2.68 -3.28
N HIS A 47 10.17 -3.06 -4.42
CA HIS A 47 9.53 -2.88 -5.74
C HIS A 47 8.81 -4.15 -6.24
N ASP A 48 9.05 -5.30 -5.61
CA ASP A 48 8.28 -6.52 -5.90
C ASP A 48 6.86 -6.38 -5.36
N GLU A 49 5.89 -6.42 -6.26
CA GLU A 49 4.48 -6.15 -5.97
C GLU A 49 3.89 -7.10 -4.93
N LYS A 50 4.21 -8.40 -5.04
CA LYS A 50 3.73 -9.41 -4.10
C LYS A 50 4.29 -9.17 -2.70
N LYS A 51 5.58 -8.89 -2.60
CA LYS A 51 6.23 -8.56 -1.32
C LYS A 51 5.71 -7.26 -0.72
N LEU A 52 5.40 -6.28 -1.57
CA LEU A 52 4.81 -5.01 -1.16
C LEU A 52 3.41 -5.24 -0.55
N PHE A 53 2.60 -6.10 -1.18
CA PHE A 53 1.31 -6.54 -0.67
C PHE A 53 1.43 -7.27 0.68
N GLU A 54 2.30 -8.28 0.78
CA GLU A 54 2.49 -9.06 2.02
C GLU A 54 2.89 -8.17 3.21
N LEU A 55 3.81 -7.23 2.99
CA LEU A 55 4.24 -6.28 4.01
C LEU A 55 3.16 -5.23 4.33
N GLY A 56 2.42 -4.76 3.31
CA GLY A 56 1.31 -3.83 3.48
C GLY A 56 0.15 -4.43 4.28
N MET A 57 -0.23 -5.68 3.99
CA MET A 57 -1.23 -6.45 4.75
C MET A 57 -0.82 -6.61 6.21
N SER A 58 0.42 -7.05 6.45
CA SER A 58 0.96 -7.20 7.80
C SER A 58 0.89 -5.89 8.58
N ALA A 59 1.21 -4.76 7.95
CA ALA A 59 1.10 -3.46 8.59
C ALA A 59 -0.35 -3.03 8.84
N ALA A 60 -1.27 -3.29 7.91
CA ALA A 60 -2.68 -2.95 8.02
C ALA A 60 -3.37 -3.63 9.22
N ASP A 61 -2.91 -4.81 9.64
CA ASP A 61 -3.36 -5.48 10.87
C ASP A 61 -2.95 -4.73 12.15
N HIS A 62 -1.88 -3.92 12.08
CA HIS A 62 -1.35 -3.14 13.21
C HIS A 62 -1.73 -1.66 13.15
N LEU A 63 -2.32 -1.20 12.04
CA LEU A 63 -2.94 0.12 11.90
C LEU A 63 -4.32 0.06 12.56
N GLY A 64 -4.41 0.64 13.77
CA GLY A 64 -5.57 0.58 14.67
C GLY A 64 -6.78 1.34 14.14
#